data_AF-A0A8S3H076-F1
#
_entry.id   AF-A0A8S3H076-F1
#
_cell.length_a   1.000
_cell.length_b   1.000
_cell.length_c   1.000
_cell.angle_alpha   90.00
_cell.angle_beta   90.00
_cell.angle_gamma   90.00
#
_symmetry.space_group_name_H-M   'P 1'
#
loop_
_entity.id
_entity.type
_entity.pdbx_description
1 polymer ?
#
loop_
_entity_poly.entity_id
_entity_poly.type
_entity_poly.pdbx_seq_one_letter_code
_entity_poly.pdbx_strand_id
1 'polypeptide(L)' 'MWTELAKAFDDFLFSKSVPPSDIPIEEIQRDEAIDCQAIELIRDDILPYANVLPEIFITKILNILNRGSIYSCAT' A
#
# COMPACT_ATOMS: atom_id res chain seq x y z
N MET A 1 -3.58 3.18 -17.39
CA MET A 1 -4.53 2.96 -16.26
C MET A 1 -3.89 2.16 -15.14
N TRP A 2 -3.54 0.88 -15.33
CA TRP A 2 -2.91 0.06 -14.27
C TRP A 2 -1.63 0.66 -13.66
N THR A 3 -0.79 1.30 -14.47
CA THR A 3 0.40 2.02 -13.98
C THR A 3 0.06 3.12 -12.98
N GLU A 4 -0.99 3.90 -13.26
CA GLU A 4 -1.44 4.98 -12.38
C GLU A 4 -2.09 4.43 -11.12
N LEU A 5 -2.82 3.31 -11.22
CA LEU A 5 -3.39 2.65 -10.05
C LEU A 5 -2.30 2.12 -9.10
N ALA A 6 -1.27 1.44 -9.63
CA ALA A 6 -0.14 1.01 -8.80
C ALA A 6 0.59 2.19 -8.17
N LYS A 7 0.73 3.31 -8.91
CA LYS A 7 1.31 4.54 -8.39
C LYS A 7 0.45 5.13 -7.27
N ALA A 8 -0.88 5.13 -7.42
CA ALA A 8 -1.79 5.61 -6.38
C ALA A 8 -1.64 4.80 -5.09
N PHE A 9 -1.50 3.47 -5.17
CA PHE A 9 -1.22 2.64 -3.98
C PHE A 9 0.13 2.99 -3.34
N ASP A 10 1.19 3.17 -4.12
CA ASP A 10 2.52 3.53 -3.62
C ASP A 10 2.52 4.92 -2.95
N ASP A 11 1.93 5.92 -3.61
CA ASP A 11 1.85 7.29 -3.09
C ASP A 11 0.94 7.38 -1.84
N PHE A 12 -0.09 6.54 -1.74
CA PHE A 12 -0.97 6.45 -0.58
C PHE A 12 -0.28 5.75 0.60
N LEU A 13 0.17 4.50 0.43
CA LEU A 13 0.74 3.67 1.50
C LEU A 13 2.13 4.16 1.95
N PHE A 14 2.86 4.84 1.08
CA PHE A 14 4.20 5.36 1.36
C PHE A 14 4.31 6.84 1.05
N SER A 15 3.31 7.60 1.50
CA SER A 15 3.29 9.05 1.36
C SER A 15 4.58 9.69 1.86
N LYS A 16 5.06 10.67 1.10
CA LYS A 16 6.24 11.49 1.46
C LYS A 16 5.87 12.70 2.31
N SER A 17 4.59 12.89 2.61
CA SER A 17 4.13 13.97 3.48
C SER A 17 4.62 13.75 4.91
N VAL A 18 5.17 14.79 5.53
CA VAL A 18 5.53 14.76 6.94
C VAL A 18 4.29 15.16 7.75
N PRO A 19 3.75 14.28 8.61
CA PRO A 19 2.62 14.63 9.46
C PRO A 19 3.01 15.74 10.44
N PRO A 20 2.12 16.71 10.72
CA PRO A 20 2.31 17.66 11.81
C PRO A 20 2.59 16.98 13.16
N SER A 21 3.35 17.64 14.04
CA SER A 21 3.72 17.10 15.36
C SER A 21 2.55 17.00 16.35
N ASP A 22 1.44 17.68 16.08
CA ASP A 22 0.35 17.91 17.02
C ASP A 22 -0.92 17.13 16.64
N ILE A 23 -0.80 16.10 15.79
CA ILE A 23 -1.93 15.25 15.39
C ILE A 23 -2.39 14.41 16.60
N PRO A 24 -3.71 14.40 16.92
CA PRO A 24 -4.26 13.52 17.94
C PRO A 24 -4.00 12.05 17.64
N ILE A 25 -3.76 11.24 18.68
CA ILE A 25 -3.51 9.80 18.50
C ILE A 25 -4.68 9.08 17.83
N GLU A 26 -5.91 9.53 18.07
CA GLU A 26 -7.11 8.97 17.44
C GLU A 26 -7.12 9.20 15.93
N GLU A 27 -6.53 10.30 15.46
CA GLU A 27 -6.41 10.58 14.03
C GLU A 27 -5.36 9.69 13.38
N ILE A 28 -4.21 9.52 14.03
CA ILE A 28 -3.17 8.56 13.59
C ILE A 28 -3.75 7.14 13.49
N GLN A 29 -4.49 6.69 14.49
CA GLN A 29 -5.12 5.36 14.48
C GLN A 29 -6.15 5.20 13.37
N ARG A 30 -6.91 6.25 13.06
CA ARG A 30 -7.85 6.21 11.92
C ARG A 30 -7.10 6.12 10.61
N ASP A 31 -6.01 6.87 10.43
CA ASP A 31 -5.20 6.83 9.22
C ASP A 31 -4.59 5.43 9.03
N GLU A 32 -3.99 4.85 10.09
CA GLU A 32 -3.47 3.47 10.08
C GLU A 32 -4.57 2.44 9.75
N ALA A 33 -5.80 2.64 10.24
CA ALA A 33 -6.92 1.77 9.93
C ALA A 33 -7.33 1.85 8.44
N ILE A 34 -7.14 3.00 7.79
CA ILE A 34 -7.38 3.15 6.34
C ILE A 34 -6.25 2.49 5.55
N ASP A 35 -5.00 2.62 6.01
CA ASP A 35 -3.86 1.92 5.40
C ASP A 35 -4.08 0.40 5.41
N CYS A 36 -4.54 -0.13 6.55
CA CYS A 36 -4.93 -1.54 6.66
C CYS A 36 -6.00 -1.93 5.63
N GLN A 37 -7.07 -1.14 5.50
CA GLN A 37 -8.14 -1.41 4.53
C GLN A 37 -7.63 -1.42 3.08
N ALA A 38 -6.68 -0.54 2.73
CA ALA A 38 -6.08 -0.55 1.40
C ALA A 38 -5.28 -1.84 1.14
N ILE A 39 -4.54 -2.33 2.14
CA ILE A 39 -3.82 -3.62 2.05
C ILE A 39 -4.80 -4.79 1.92
N GLU A 40 -5.91 -4.76 2.67
CA GLU A 40 -6.95 -5.79 2.58
C GLU A 40 -7.61 -5.81 1.19
N LEU A 41 -7.91 -4.64 0.62
CA LEU A 41 -8.41 -4.55 -0.75
C LEU A 41 -7.42 -5.15 -1.75
N ILE A 42 -6.13 -4.87 -1.61
CA ILE A 42 -5.10 -5.50 -2.47
C ILE A 42 -5.14 -7.04 -2.30
N ARG A 43 -5.22 -7.52 -1.05
CA ARG A 43 -5.25 -8.95 -0.71
C ARG A 43 -6.47 -9.67 -1.28
N ASP A 44 -7.65 -9.08 -1.14
CA ASP A 44 -8.92 -9.76 -1.37
C ASP A 44 -9.47 -9.50 -2.78
N ASP A 45 -9.20 -8.34 -3.37
CA ASP A 45 -9.79 -7.93 -4.66
C ASP A 45 -8.78 -7.83 -5.81
N ILE A 46 -7.48 -7.83 -5.55
CA ILE A 46 -6.45 -7.73 -6.60
C ILE A 46 -5.67 -9.03 -6.76
N LEU A 47 -5.02 -9.51 -5.68
CA LEU A 47 -4.15 -10.68 -5.76
C LEU A 47 -4.83 -11.96 -6.25
N PRO A 48 -6.11 -12.26 -5.93
CA PRO A 48 -6.78 -13.46 -6.43
C PRO A 48 -6.93 -13.49 -7.97
N TYR A 49 -6.85 -12.33 -8.62
CA TYR A 49 -7.00 -12.17 -10.07
C TYR A 49 -5.66 -11.86 -10.76
N ALA A 50 -4.53 -12.07 -10.09
CA ALA A 50 -3.20 -11.72 -10.61
C ALA A 50 -2.86 -12.37 -11.97
N ASN A 51 -3.46 -13.52 -12.28
CA ASN A 51 -3.26 -14.25 -13.54
C ASN A 51 -3.89 -13.58 -14.77
N VAL A 52 -4.88 -12.71 -14.58
CA VAL A 52 -5.57 -11.98 -15.67
C VAL A 52 -5.21 -10.49 -15.71
N LEU A 53 -4.43 -10.02 -14.73
CA LEU A 53 -3.96 -8.64 -14.65
C LEU A 53 -2.59 -8.50 -15.33
N PRO A 54 -2.21 -7.29 -15.80
CA PRO A 54 -0.91 -7.09 -16.42
C PRO A 54 0.24 -7.40 -15.47
N GLU A 55 1.21 -8.19 -15.94
CA GLU A 55 2.37 -8.61 -15.13
C GLU A 55 3.10 -7.42 -14.48
N ILE A 56 3.36 -6.36 -15.26
CA ILE A 56 4.01 -5.13 -14.79
C ILE A 56 3.28 -4.50 -13.59
N PHE A 57 1.95 -4.58 -13.58
CA PHE A 57 1.14 -4.06 -12.48
C PHE A 57 1.29 -4.94 -11.23
N ILE A 58 1.17 -6.25 -11.37
CA ILE A 58 1.33 -7.20 -10.27
C ILE A 58 2.74 -7.12 -9.67
N THR A 59 3.78 -7.02 -10.49
CA THR A 59 5.16 -6.83 -10.00
C THR A 59 5.29 -5.57 -9.14
N LYS A 60 4.65 -4.46 -9.54
CA LYS A 60 4.64 -3.23 -8.73
C LYS A 60 3.90 -3.41 -7.41
N ILE A 61 2.73 -4.05 -7.42
CA ILE A 61 1.96 -4.35 -6.19
C ILE A 61 2.79 -5.23 -5.25
N LEU A 62 3.43 -6.28 -5.74
CA LEU A 62 4.29 -7.13 -4.92
C LEU A 62 5.47 -6.35 -4.33
N ASN A 63 6.08 -5.44 -5.09
CA ASN A 63 7.15 -4.58 -4.57
C ASN A 63 6.65 -3.65 -3.44
N ILE A 64 5.46 -3.07 -3.58
CA ILE A 64 4.79 -2.24 -2.54
C ILE A 64 4.57 -3.08 -1.27
N LEU A 65 3.98 -4.26 -1.39
CA LEU A 65 3.74 -5.16 -0.26
C LEU A 65 5.03 -5.62 0.41
N ASN A 66 6.06 -5.95 -0.38
CA ASN A 66 7.36 -6.36 0.13
C ASN A 66 8.03 -5.23 0.91
N ARG A 67 7.93 -3.97 0.46
CA ARG A 67 8.49 -2.81 1.16
C ARG A 67 7.92 -2.66 2.57
N GLY A 68 6.61 -2.88 2.74
CA GLY A 68 5.93 -2.82 4.04
C GLY A 68 6.05 -4.08 4.90
N SER A 69 6.67 -5.15 4.38
CA SER A 69 6.83 -6.41 5.10
C SER A 69 7.89 -6.30 6.20
N ILE A 70 7.69 -6.96 7.35
CA ILE A 70 8.69 -7.02 8.43
C ILE A 70 10.03 -7.64 8.00
N TYR A 71 10.04 -8.39 6.90
CA TYR A 71 11.25 -9.03 6.36
C TYR A 71 12.11 -8.08 5.52
N SER A 72 11.61 -6.90 5.13
CA SER A 72 12.37 -5.95 4.30
C SER A 72 13.42 -5.14 5.08
N CYS A 73 13.38 -5.17 6.41
CA CYS A 73 14.30 -4.43 7.30
C CYS A 73 15.53 -5.27 7.74
N ALA A 74 15.64 -6.52 7.29
CA ALA A 74 16.62 -7.49 7.80
C ALA A 74 17.93 -7.60 6.98
N THR A 75 18.33 -6.58 6.21
CA THR A 75 19.64 -6.56 5.51
C THR A 75 20.20 -5.16 5.45
#